data_AF-A0A3P7J777-F1
#
_entry.id   AF-A0A3P7J777-F1
#
_cell.length_a   1.000
_cell.length_b   1.000
_cell.length_c   1.000
_cell.angle_alpha   90.00
_cell.angle_beta   90.00
_cell.angle_gamma   90.00
#
_symmetry.space_group_name_H-M   'P 1'
#
loop_
_entity.id
_entity.type
_entity.pdbx_description
1 polymer ?
#
loop_
_entity_poly.entity_id
_entity_poly.type
_entity_poly.pdbx_seq_one_letter_code
_entity_poly.pdbx_strand_id
1 'polypeptide(L)'
;MNKPANYSCYMYRVEFEYVKVEVLSTHPILLVYHQFATTQEIKAFLTDADSKEMKMLKVTDSEGNLILNKGRQANGTSMKHEETKAVGAVFRKIEKSIPAVDFRRSEAWQVLSYLPGGHYAPHYDFFNYTSKEHRDQFTRDFGDRFATLLLVLQTAKGGGETVYPYLFRTITPKPGDVLFWTNLDKLGNGVSL
;
A
#
# COMPACT_ATOMS: atom_id res chain seq x y z
N MET A 1 11.00 27.96 10.12
CA MET A 1 10.96 26.55 9.70
C MET A 1 10.72 26.53 8.19
N ASN A 2 11.72 26.10 7.43
CA ASN A 2 11.77 26.23 5.97
C ASN A 2 10.78 25.27 5.30
N LYS A 3 9.88 25.80 4.48
CA LYS A 3 8.98 25.04 3.62
C LYS A 3 9.82 24.35 2.53
N PRO A 4 9.82 23.01 2.36
CA PRO A 4 10.54 22.38 1.27
C PRO A 4 9.93 22.81 -0.08
N ALA A 5 10.78 23.21 -1.02
CA ALA A 5 10.40 23.85 -2.29
C ALA A 5 9.83 22.91 -3.38
N ASN A 6 9.58 21.62 -3.10
CA ASN A 6 9.40 20.60 -4.16
C ASN A 6 8.10 19.78 -4.05
N TYR A 7 7.02 20.30 -3.48
CA TYR A 7 5.72 19.62 -3.55
C TYR A 7 4.99 20.06 -4.81
N SER A 8 4.80 19.13 -5.74
CA SER A 8 3.99 19.37 -6.94
C SER A 8 2.66 18.67 -6.75
N CYS A 9 1.60 19.45 -6.57
CA CYS A 9 0.24 18.95 -6.61
C CYS A 9 -0.33 19.18 -8.01
N TYR A 10 -0.94 18.16 -8.59
CA TYR A 10 -1.69 18.31 -9.84
C TYR A 10 -2.98 17.53 -9.78
N MET A 11 -3.91 17.91 -10.64
CA MET A 11 -5.21 17.28 -10.76
C MET A 11 -5.41 16.91 -12.22
N TYR A 12 -5.83 15.67 -12.47
CA TYR A 12 -6.25 15.23 -13.79
C TYR A 12 -7.64 14.65 -13.73
N ARG A 13 -8.29 14.56 -14.89
CA ARG A 13 -9.65 14.06 -15.01
C ARG A 13 -9.62 12.66 -15.61
N VAL A 14 -10.35 11.74 -14.99
CA VAL A 14 -10.59 10.39 -15.48
C VAL A 14 -12.10 10.29 -15.66
N GLU A 15 -12.56 10.15 -16.89
CA GLU A 15 -13.98 10.29 -17.24
C GLU A 15 -14.56 11.62 -16.71
N PHE A 16 -15.41 11.57 -15.68
CA PHE A 16 -16.03 12.73 -15.03
C PHE A 16 -15.53 12.96 -13.60
N GLU A 17 -14.55 12.19 -13.12
CA GLU A 17 -13.96 12.31 -11.79
C GLU A 17 -12.61 13.03 -11.82
N TYR A 18 -12.34 13.83 -10.79
CA TYR A 18 -11.05 14.47 -10.59
C TYR A 18 -10.17 13.63 -9.67
N VAL A 19 -8.95 13.34 -10.12
CA VAL A 19 -7.93 12.66 -9.33
C VAL A 19 -6.90 13.70 -8.88
N LYS A 20 -6.73 13.85 -7.56
CA LYS A 20 -5.83 14.83 -6.93
C LYS A 20 -4.56 14.13 -6.49
N VAL A 21 -3.41 14.50 -7.04
CA VAL A 21 -2.12 13.86 -6.76
C VAL A 21 -1.16 14.87 -6.17
N GLU A 22 -0.50 14.47 -5.09
CA GLU A 22 0.67 15.13 -4.52
C GLU A 22 1.91 14.26 -4.78
N VAL A 23 2.91 14.84 -5.44
CA VAL A 23 4.21 14.21 -5.68
C VAL A 23 5.15 14.53 -4.53
N LEU A 24 5.52 13.53 -3.74
CA LEU A 24 6.44 13.68 -2.61
C LEU A 24 7.88 13.34 -2.98
N SER A 25 8.06 12.43 -3.94
CA SER A 25 9.34 12.05 -4.54
C SER A 25 9.13 11.49 -5.95
N THR A 26 10.08 11.74 -6.84
CA THR A 26 10.12 11.15 -8.20
C THR A 26 11.14 10.02 -8.32
N HIS A 27 12.11 9.95 -7.40
CA HIS A 27 13.19 8.96 -7.40
C HIS A 27 13.57 8.57 -5.97
N PRO A 28 13.09 7.43 -5.44
CA PRO A 28 12.01 6.59 -5.98
C PRO A 28 10.65 7.30 -5.98
N ILE A 29 9.69 6.79 -6.74
CA ILE A 29 8.36 7.40 -6.85
C ILE A 29 7.64 7.24 -5.50
N LEU A 30 7.11 8.35 -4.98
CA LEU A 30 6.21 8.38 -3.82
C LEU A 30 5.12 9.42 -4.06
N LEU A 31 3.88 8.97 -4.17
CA LEU A 31 2.70 9.75 -4.51
C LEU A 31 1.61 9.59 -3.44
N VAL A 32 0.85 10.65 -3.22
CA VAL A 32 -0.40 10.60 -2.45
C VAL A 32 -1.55 11.03 -3.35
N TYR A 33 -2.53 10.17 -3.50
CA TYR A 33 -3.81 10.46 -4.13
C TYR A 33 -4.80 10.86 -3.05
N HIS A 34 -5.08 12.16 -2.94
CA HIS A 34 -5.91 12.73 -1.89
C HIS A 34 -7.39 12.54 -2.19
N GLN A 35 -8.17 12.11 -1.18
CA GLN A 35 -9.63 11.93 -1.27
C GLN A 35 -10.03 11.02 -2.46
N PHE A 36 -9.23 9.99 -2.71
CA PHE A 36 -9.39 9.12 -3.87
C PHE A 36 -10.68 8.31 -3.77
N ALA A 37 -10.88 7.61 -2.65
CA ALA A 37 -12.12 6.93 -2.33
C ALA A 37 -13.03 7.83 -1.48
N THR A 38 -14.30 7.87 -1.84
CA THR A 38 -15.32 8.63 -1.13
C THR A 38 -15.62 8.01 0.23
N THR A 39 -16.18 8.79 1.15
CA THR A 39 -16.63 8.29 2.46
C THR A 39 -17.62 7.13 2.34
N GLN A 40 -18.47 7.13 1.30
CA GLN A 40 -19.43 6.04 1.07
C GLN A 40 -18.73 4.76 0.60
N GLU A 41 -17.76 4.86 -0.31
CA GLU A 41 -16.94 3.73 -0.76
C GLU A 41 -16.15 3.13 0.41
N ILE A 42 -15.52 3.98 1.24
CA ILE A 42 -14.76 3.55 2.42
C ILE A 42 -15.66 2.84 3.43
N LYS A 43 -16.83 3.39 3.74
CA LYS A 43 -17.79 2.76 4.67
C LYS A 43 -18.24 1.39 4.17
N ALA A 44 -18.54 1.28 2.87
CA ALA A 44 -18.96 0.02 2.27
C ALA A 44 -17.82 -1.01 2.25
N PHE A 45 -16.58 -0.59 1.92
CA PHE A 45 -15.41 -1.45 1.98
C PHE A 45 -15.17 -1.96 3.40
N LEU A 46 -15.20 -1.08 4.42
CA LEU A 46 -15.05 -1.48 5.82
C LEU A 46 -16.12 -2.47 6.26
N THR A 47 -17.38 -2.27 5.85
CA THR A 47 -18.47 -3.22 6.15
C THR A 47 -18.16 -4.62 5.60
N ASP A 48 -17.65 -4.70 4.38
CA ASP A 48 -17.27 -5.97 3.77
C ASP A 48 -16.02 -6.58 4.45
N ALA A 49 -15.04 -5.76 4.83
CA ALA A 49 -13.85 -6.21 5.54
C ALA A 49 -14.16 -6.71 6.97
N ASP A 50 -15.07 -6.06 7.69
CA ASP A 50 -15.51 -6.44 9.03
C ASP A 50 -16.28 -7.77 9.03
N SER A 51 -16.83 -8.18 7.88
CA SER A 51 -17.45 -9.50 7.72
C SER A 51 -16.43 -10.66 7.68
N LYS A 52 -15.14 -10.34 7.51
CA LYS A 52 -14.05 -11.32 7.46
C LYS A 52 -13.46 -11.58 8.83
N GLU A 53 -13.01 -12.81 9.04
CA GLU A 53 -12.17 -13.13 10.18
C GLU A 53 -10.80 -12.45 10.02
N MET A 54 -10.43 -11.60 10.98
CA MET A 54 -9.14 -10.93 11.08
C MET A 54 -8.23 -11.72 12.03
N LYS A 55 -7.05 -12.11 11.56
CA LYS A 55 -6.07 -12.87 12.37
C LYS A 55 -4.81 -12.07 12.59
N MET A 56 -4.16 -12.27 13.72
CA MET A 56 -2.84 -11.70 13.97
C MET A 56 -1.87 -12.17 12.89
N LEU A 57 -1.22 -11.22 12.24
CA LEU A 57 -0.31 -11.51 11.14
C LEU A 57 1.02 -12.03 11.64
N LYS A 58 1.58 -12.97 10.88
CA LYS A 58 2.91 -13.52 11.07
C LYS A 58 3.82 -13.00 9.98
N VAL A 59 5.12 -13.02 10.24
CA VAL A 59 6.16 -12.78 9.22
C VAL A 59 6.97 -14.05 9.03
N THR A 60 7.58 -14.18 7.87
CA THR A 60 8.54 -15.25 7.60
C THR A 60 9.88 -14.88 8.22
N ASP A 61 10.47 -15.75 9.03
CA ASP A 61 11.83 -15.59 9.54
C ASP A 61 12.88 -15.99 8.48
N SER A 62 14.17 -15.90 8.83
CA SER A 62 15.28 -16.26 7.95
C SER A 62 15.30 -17.74 7.56
N GLU A 63 14.59 -18.59 8.30
CA GLU A 63 14.50 -20.04 8.06
C GLU A 63 13.24 -20.42 7.26
N GLY A 64 12.39 -19.45 6.92
CA GLY A 64 11.15 -19.69 6.19
C GLY A 64 9.93 -19.97 7.07
N ASN A 65 10.05 -19.91 8.39
CA ASN A 65 8.95 -20.19 9.31
C ASN A 65 8.07 -18.96 9.56
N LEU A 66 6.76 -19.16 9.67
CA LEU A 66 5.83 -18.10 10.04
C LEU A 66 5.82 -17.87 11.55
N ILE A 67 6.44 -16.76 11.99
CA ILE A 67 6.56 -16.38 13.40
C ILE A 67 5.81 -15.09 13.73
N LEU A 68 5.45 -14.95 15.00
CA LEU A 68 5.04 -13.65 15.55
C LEU A 68 6.29 -12.77 15.69
N ASN A 69 6.24 -11.55 15.15
CA ASN A 69 7.40 -10.66 15.15
C ASN A 69 7.04 -9.34 15.82
N LYS A 70 7.91 -8.88 16.73
CA LYS A 70 7.69 -7.63 17.48
C LYS A 70 7.56 -6.41 16.57
N GLY A 71 8.21 -6.44 15.40
CA GLY A 71 8.17 -5.40 14.38
C GLY A 71 6.95 -5.45 13.47
N ARG A 72 6.06 -6.44 13.54
CA ARG A 72 4.75 -6.39 12.87
C ARG A 72 3.66 -6.84 13.84
N GLN A 73 2.96 -5.85 14.39
CA GLN A 73 1.83 -6.04 15.29
C GLN A 73 0.56 -5.49 14.63
N ALA A 74 -0.07 -6.34 13.83
CA ALA A 74 -1.30 -6.04 13.11
C ALA A 74 -2.16 -7.29 12.98
N ASN A 75 -3.47 -7.10 12.97
CA ASN A 75 -4.41 -8.10 12.48
C ASN A 75 -4.62 -7.90 10.99
N GLY A 76 -4.90 -8.96 10.25
CA GLY A 76 -5.24 -8.83 8.85
C GLY A 76 -6.01 -10.00 8.28
N THR A 77 -6.51 -9.76 7.08
CA THR A 77 -7.24 -10.73 6.25
C THR A 77 -6.96 -10.42 4.78
N SER A 78 -7.34 -11.35 3.91
CA SER A 78 -7.20 -11.20 2.46
C SER A 78 -8.56 -11.13 1.79
N MET A 79 -8.68 -10.24 0.80
CA MET A 79 -9.88 -10.11 -0.03
C MET A 79 -9.52 -10.04 -1.51
N LYS A 80 -10.22 -10.81 -2.35
CA LYS A 80 -10.01 -10.74 -3.81
C LYS A 80 -10.45 -9.37 -4.33
N HIS A 81 -9.83 -8.94 -5.43
CA HIS A 81 -10.05 -7.63 -6.07
C HIS A 81 -11.51 -7.29 -6.33
N GLU A 82 -12.31 -8.26 -6.71
CA GLU A 82 -13.75 -8.10 -6.97
C GLU A 82 -14.60 -9.05 -6.12
N GLU A 83 -14.15 -9.35 -4.89
CA GLU A 83 -14.86 -10.28 -4.02
C GLU A 83 -16.28 -9.81 -3.67
N THR A 84 -16.46 -8.51 -3.49
CA THR A 84 -17.75 -7.87 -3.26
C THR A 84 -17.94 -6.70 -4.22
N LYS A 85 -19.18 -6.20 -4.30
CA LYS A 85 -19.49 -5.02 -5.13
C LYS A 85 -18.72 -3.78 -4.68
N ALA A 86 -18.57 -3.56 -3.37
CA ALA A 86 -17.90 -2.36 -2.86
C ALA A 86 -16.38 -2.44 -3.05
N VAL A 87 -15.74 -3.56 -2.68
CA VAL A 87 -14.31 -3.79 -2.90
C VAL A 87 -13.96 -3.70 -4.40
N GLY A 88 -14.77 -4.34 -5.24
CA GLY A 88 -14.58 -4.29 -6.70
C GLY A 88 -14.79 -2.90 -7.29
N ALA A 89 -15.69 -2.07 -6.75
CA ALA A 89 -15.87 -0.70 -7.21
C ALA A 89 -14.61 0.15 -6.97
N VAL A 90 -14.03 0.07 -5.77
CA VAL A 90 -12.78 0.77 -5.44
C VAL A 90 -11.63 0.24 -6.29
N PHE A 91 -11.51 -1.08 -6.46
CA PHE A 91 -10.48 -1.68 -7.30
C PHE A 91 -10.55 -1.20 -8.76
N ARG A 92 -11.73 -1.25 -9.40
CA ARG A 92 -11.90 -0.77 -10.78
C ARG A 92 -11.63 0.73 -10.90
N LYS A 93 -11.93 1.51 -9.87
CA LYS A 93 -11.61 2.95 -9.83
C LYS A 93 -10.09 3.18 -9.80
N ILE A 94 -9.34 2.38 -9.04
CA ILE A 94 -7.87 2.39 -9.03
C ILE A 94 -7.31 2.09 -10.41
N GLU A 95 -7.77 1.00 -11.04
CA GLU A 95 -7.31 0.60 -12.38
C GLU A 95 -7.50 1.70 -13.42
N LYS A 96 -8.70 2.30 -13.45
CA LYS A 96 -9.01 3.40 -14.37
C LYS A 96 -8.19 4.64 -14.09
N SER A 97 -7.94 4.94 -12.81
CA SER A 97 -7.32 6.19 -12.41
C SER A 97 -5.80 6.17 -12.49
N ILE A 98 -5.18 5.00 -12.35
CA ILE A 98 -3.73 4.82 -12.37
C ILE A 98 -3.36 3.83 -13.50
N PRO A 99 -3.55 4.21 -14.77
CA PRO A 99 -3.43 3.29 -15.90
C PRO A 99 -1.98 2.86 -16.20
N ALA A 100 -0.99 3.48 -15.54
CA ALA A 100 0.42 3.13 -15.70
C ALA A 100 0.80 1.79 -15.05
N VAL A 101 -0.10 1.18 -14.29
CA VAL A 101 0.12 -0.09 -13.57
C VAL A 101 -1.02 -1.05 -13.86
N ASP A 102 -0.68 -2.29 -14.24
CA ASP A 102 -1.62 -3.39 -14.38
C ASP A 102 -1.90 -4.04 -13.01
N PHE A 103 -2.88 -3.50 -12.28
CA PHE A 103 -3.26 -4.02 -10.96
C PHE A 103 -3.91 -5.42 -11.00
N ARG A 104 -4.30 -5.94 -12.18
CA ARG A 104 -4.82 -7.33 -12.27
C ARG A 104 -3.74 -8.35 -11.95
N ARG A 105 -2.46 -7.98 -12.07
CA ARG A 105 -1.31 -8.81 -11.67
C ARG A 105 -0.93 -8.66 -10.20
N SER A 106 -1.56 -7.73 -9.47
CA SER A 106 -1.26 -7.57 -8.05
C SER A 106 -1.81 -8.74 -7.24
N GLU A 107 -1.17 -9.00 -6.10
CA GLU A 107 -1.74 -9.83 -5.04
C GLU A 107 -3.11 -9.29 -4.60
N ALA A 108 -3.92 -10.16 -3.99
CA ALA A 108 -5.19 -9.79 -3.37
C ALA A 108 -5.01 -8.71 -2.29
N TRP A 109 -6.08 -7.96 -2.00
CA TRP A 109 -6.07 -6.96 -0.94
C TRP A 109 -5.64 -7.57 0.39
N GLN A 110 -4.57 -7.03 0.97
CA GLN A 110 -4.19 -7.28 2.36
C GLN A 110 -4.84 -6.20 3.22
N VAL A 111 -5.97 -6.53 3.86
CA VAL A 111 -6.66 -5.58 4.74
C VAL A 111 -6.06 -5.70 6.13
N LEU A 112 -5.54 -4.59 6.65
CA LEU A 112 -4.79 -4.55 7.92
C LEU A 112 -5.53 -3.71 8.95
N SER A 113 -5.56 -4.18 10.18
CA SER A 113 -6.12 -3.49 11.34
C SER A 113 -5.07 -3.38 12.45
N TYR A 114 -4.78 -2.14 12.84
CA TYR A 114 -3.82 -1.81 13.89
C TYR A 114 -4.59 -1.36 15.12
N LEU A 115 -4.53 -2.17 16.18
CA LEU A 115 -5.05 -1.83 17.49
C LEU A 115 -4.09 -0.87 18.22
N PRO A 116 -4.48 -0.23 19.34
CA PRO A 116 -3.55 0.61 20.10
C PRO A 116 -2.23 -0.10 20.42
N GLY A 117 -1.10 0.51 20.05
CA GLY A 117 0.25 -0.07 20.17
C GLY A 117 0.68 -0.95 18.99
N GLY A 118 -0.24 -1.32 18.11
CA GLY A 118 0.03 -2.01 16.85
C GLY A 118 0.83 -1.13 15.90
N HIS A 119 1.78 -1.74 15.19
CA HIS A 119 2.69 -1.04 14.28
C HIS A 119 3.31 -2.01 13.28
N TYR A 120 3.93 -1.46 12.24
CA TYR A 120 4.87 -2.17 11.40
C TYR A 120 6.16 -1.36 11.35
N ALA A 121 7.26 -1.95 11.83
CA ALA A 121 8.60 -1.41 11.69
C ALA A 121 8.95 -1.18 10.21
N PRO A 122 9.82 -0.20 9.90
CA PRO A 122 10.30 0.03 8.54
C PRO A 122 10.82 -1.26 7.90
N HIS A 123 10.36 -1.55 6.69
CA HIS A 123 10.69 -2.75 5.93
C HIS A 123 10.61 -2.46 4.43
N TYR A 124 11.02 -3.43 3.63
CA TYR A 124 10.87 -3.42 2.19
C TYR A 124 9.72 -4.34 1.79
N ASP A 125 8.96 -3.92 0.77
CA ASP A 125 7.89 -4.75 0.20
C ASP A 125 8.39 -5.69 -0.88
N PHE A 126 9.50 -5.35 -1.55
CA PHE A 126 10.18 -6.24 -2.49
C PHE A 126 10.84 -7.41 -1.74
N PHE A 127 11.02 -8.52 -2.43
CA PHE A 127 11.65 -9.70 -1.85
C PHE A 127 13.18 -9.58 -1.89
N ASN A 128 13.82 -9.67 -0.72
CA ASN A 128 15.27 -9.61 -0.62
C ASN A 128 15.91 -10.99 -0.85
N TYR A 129 16.01 -11.42 -2.12
CA TYR A 129 16.71 -12.66 -2.46
C TYR A 129 18.22 -12.42 -2.62
N THR A 130 19.04 -13.27 -2.00
CA THR A 130 20.50 -13.25 -2.13
C THR A 130 20.98 -13.61 -3.54
N SER A 131 20.19 -14.36 -4.32
CA SER A 131 20.44 -14.61 -5.75
C SER A 131 19.16 -15.05 -6.48
N LYS A 132 19.18 -15.10 -7.82
CA LYS A 132 18.02 -15.52 -8.64
C LYS A 132 17.61 -16.96 -8.37
N GLU A 133 18.56 -17.82 -8.03
CA GLU A 133 18.35 -19.25 -7.75
C GLU A 133 17.57 -19.46 -6.44
N HIS A 134 17.67 -18.52 -5.50
CA HIS A 134 16.96 -18.56 -4.22
C HIS A 134 15.53 -17.99 -4.27
N ARG A 135 15.07 -17.54 -5.44
CA ARG A 135 13.68 -17.12 -5.62
C ARG A 135 12.75 -18.30 -5.38
N ASP A 136 11.73 -18.11 -4.56
CA ASP A 136 10.66 -19.08 -4.42
C ASP A 136 9.85 -19.21 -5.72
N GLN A 137 9.01 -20.25 -5.79
CA GLN A 137 8.23 -20.53 -6.99
C GLN A 137 7.30 -19.36 -7.36
N PHE A 138 6.72 -18.68 -6.36
CA PHE A 138 5.84 -17.54 -6.59
C PHE A 138 6.57 -16.40 -7.31
N THR A 139 7.74 -15.99 -6.83
CA THR A 139 8.54 -14.95 -7.48
C THR A 139 9.06 -15.39 -8.85
N ARG A 140 9.33 -16.69 -9.06
CA ARG A 140 9.70 -17.19 -10.40
C ARG A 140 8.56 -17.06 -11.40
N ASP A 141 7.34 -17.30 -10.97
CA ASP A 141 6.15 -17.28 -11.83
C ASP A 141 5.59 -15.86 -12.04
N PHE A 142 5.61 -15.02 -11.00
CA PHE A 142 4.95 -13.70 -11.00
C PHE A 142 5.92 -12.52 -10.95
N GLY A 143 7.19 -12.74 -10.65
CA GLY A 143 8.18 -11.69 -10.44
C GLY A 143 8.15 -11.12 -9.02
N ASP A 144 8.88 -10.02 -8.84
CA ASP A 144 8.98 -9.31 -7.56
C ASP A 144 8.03 -8.09 -7.53
N ARG A 145 7.69 -7.59 -6.34
CA ARG A 145 6.75 -6.50 -6.13
C ARG A 145 7.39 -5.17 -6.50
N PHE A 146 7.19 -4.70 -7.74
CA PHE A 146 7.80 -3.45 -8.20
C PHE A 146 7.18 -2.17 -7.59
N ALA A 147 5.94 -2.23 -7.11
CA ALA A 147 5.24 -1.10 -6.50
C ALA A 147 4.23 -1.56 -5.46
N THR A 148 3.88 -0.65 -4.55
CA THR A 148 2.84 -0.84 -3.54
C THR A 148 1.81 0.27 -3.64
N LEU A 149 0.54 -0.11 -3.47
CA LEU A 149 -0.58 0.79 -3.30
C LEU A 149 -1.23 0.53 -1.95
N LEU A 150 -1.37 1.58 -1.14
CA LEU A 150 -1.97 1.53 0.19
C LEU A 150 -3.19 2.45 0.24
N LEU A 151 -4.38 1.86 0.33
CA LEU A 151 -5.62 2.59 0.57
C LEU A 151 -5.87 2.74 2.07
N VAL A 152 -6.10 3.97 2.52
CA VAL A 152 -6.40 4.24 3.93
C VAL A 152 -7.90 4.15 4.17
N LEU A 153 -8.31 3.11 4.89
CA LEU A 153 -9.72 2.88 5.22
C LEU A 153 -10.16 3.66 6.46
N GLN A 154 -9.26 3.79 7.45
CA GLN A 154 -9.53 4.47 8.71
C GLN A 154 -8.22 4.98 9.32
N THR A 155 -8.27 6.11 10.01
CA THR A 155 -7.13 6.68 10.73
C THR A 155 -7.21 6.41 12.23
N ALA A 156 -6.06 6.23 12.87
CA ALA A 156 -5.96 6.16 14.32
C ALA A 156 -6.26 7.51 14.98
N LYS A 157 -6.63 7.51 16.27
CA LYS A 157 -6.80 8.75 17.06
C LYS A 157 -5.47 9.49 17.30
N GLY A 158 -4.36 8.77 17.26
CA GLY A 158 -3.00 9.29 17.36
C GLY A 158 -2.01 8.26 16.84
N GLY A 159 -0.95 8.72 16.19
CA GLY A 159 -0.03 7.88 15.42
C GLY A 159 -0.65 7.35 14.13
N GLY A 160 -0.10 6.25 13.61
CA GLY A 160 -0.59 5.58 12.40
C GLY A 160 -0.07 6.20 11.09
N GLU A 161 0.99 7.01 11.18
CA GLU A 161 1.66 7.57 10.03
C GLU A 161 2.39 6.49 9.22
N THR A 162 2.49 6.70 7.91
CA THR A 162 3.40 5.93 7.06
C THR A 162 4.72 6.69 6.96
N VAL A 163 5.79 6.07 7.44
CA VAL A 163 7.13 6.66 7.49
C VAL A 163 8.01 6.09 6.39
N TYR A 164 8.75 6.98 5.72
CA TYR A 164 9.72 6.69 4.68
C TYR A 164 11.06 7.30 5.14
N PRO A 165 11.86 6.53 5.92
CA PRO A 165 13.02 7.07 6.61
C PRO A 165 14.11 7.60 5.68
N TYR A 166 14.33 6.95 4.52
CA TYR A 166 15.40 7.34 3.59
C TYR A 166 15.03 8.58 2.75
N LEU A 167 13.75 8.85 2.59
CA LEU A 167 13.21 10.08 1.99
C LEU A 167 12.97 11.19 3.01
N PHE A 168 13.19 10.91 4.30
CA PHE A 168 12.86 11.82 5.41
C PHE A 168 11.41 12.32 5.33
N ARG A 169 10.48 11.42 4.99
CA ARG A 169 9.04 11.73 4.90
C ARG A 169 8.24 10.97 5.93
N THR A 170 7.25 11.67 6.48
CA THR A 170 6.19 11.08 7.30
C THR A 170 4.88 11.56 6.72
N ILE A 171 4.01 10.63 6.35
CA ILE A 171 2.71 10.92 5.78
C ILE A 171 1.66 10.58 6.83
N THR A 172 0.79 11.55 7.13
CA THR A 172 -0.41 11.35 7.94
C THR A 172 -1.62 11.30 7.01
N PRO A 173 -1.93 10.14 6.43
CA PRO A 173 -3.01 10.03 5.46
C PRO A 173 -4.39 10.14 6.14
N LYS A 174 -5.40 10.48 5.35
CA LYS A 174 -6.81 10.52 5.76
C LYS A 174 -7.57 9.33 5.17
N PRO A 175 -8.71 8.94 5.76
CA PRO A 175 -9.57 7.92 5.14
C PRO A 175 -9.95 8.34 3.72
N GLY A 176 -9.78 7.42 2.77
CA GLY A 176 -9.97 7.67 1.35
C GLY A 176 -8.71 8.05 0.58
N ASP A 177 -7.61 8.40 1.25
CA ASP A 177 -6.33 8.63 0.58
C ASP A 177 -5.71 7.32 0.12
N VAL A 178 -5.00 7.38 -1.01
CA VAL A 178 -4.18 6.28 -1.52
C VAL A 178 -2.72 6.72 -1.57
N LEU A 179 -1.84 5.96 -0.93
CA LEU A 179 -0.40 6.10 -1.08
C LEU A 179 0.06 5.14 -2.16
N PHE A 180 0.99 5.58 -3.01
CA PHE A 180 1.59 4.76 -4.05
C PHE A 180 3.10 5.00 -4.09
N TRP A 181 3.89 3.93 -4.10
CA TRP A 181 5.33 4.03 -4.26
C TRP A 181 5.91 2.86 -5.04
N THR A 182 7.06 3.09 -5.67
CA THR A 182 7.83 2.05 -6.36
C THR A 182 8.87 1.45 -5.42
N ASN A 183 8.90 0.12 -5.36
CA ASN A 183 9.83 -0.68 -4.56
C ASN A 183 11.09 -1.10 -5.34
N LEU A 184 11.05 -1.04 -6.68
CA LEU A 184 12.16 -1.39 -7.56
C LEU A 184 12.52 -0.23 -8.49
N ASP A 185 13.80 -0.11 -8.86
CA ASP A 185 14.26 0.79 -9.92
C ASP A 185 14.00 0.21 -11.32
N LYS A 186 14.34 0.97 -12.37
CA LYS A 186 14.18 0.55 -13.78
C LYS A 186 15.02 -0.67 -14.18
N LEU A 187 16.00 -1.06 -13.37
CA LEU A 187 16.85 -2.24 -13.57
C LEU A 187 16.36 -3.44 -12.75
N GLY A 188 15.32 -3.27 -11.94
CA GLY A 188 14.75 -4.29 -11.07
C GLY A 188 15.47 -4.44 -9.72
N ASN A 189 16.27 -3.45 -9.30
CA ASN A 189 16.91 -3.45 -7.99
C ASN A 189 15.99 -2.82 -6.94
N GLY A 190 15.99 -3.37 -5.72
CA GLY A 190 15.28 -2.80 -4.58
C GLY A 190 15.72 -1.37 -4.28
N VAL A 191 14.76 -0.48 -4.04
CA VAL A 191 15.01 0.91 -3.65
C VAL A 191 14.58 1.17 -2.21
N SER A 192 15.32 2.06 -1.54
CA SER A 192 15.02 2.48 -0.17
C SER A 192 14.20 3.77 -0.17
N LEU A 193 13.09 3.77 0.57
CA LEU A 193 12.22 4.93 0.78
C LEU A 193 12.24 5.39 2.23
#